data_AF-A0A4R4SD79-F1
#
_entry.id   AF-A0A4R4SD79-F1
#
_cell.length_a   1.000
_cell.length_b   1.000
_cell.length_c   1.000
_cell.angle_alpha   90.00
_cell.angle_beta   90.00
_cell.angle_gamma   90.00
#
_symmetry.space_group_name_H-M   'P 1'
#
loop_
_entity.id
_entity.type
_entity.pdbx_description
1 polymer ?
#
loop_
_entity_poly.entity_id
_entity_poly.type
_entity_poly.pdbx_seq_one_letter_code
_entity_poly.pdbx_strand_id
1 'polypeptide(L)'
;MSPQDARDSLAWWFRNMARFHATGADRASFFEGAELLEQGHLDEVTAAGRVFRVIRADRFCRFGMDGPEPPRPTDPDDLPEPRTRRDPARFDHGLLPPARPMSGAELVGEHVPGGPGVPAEVTRDARRALATHPGVVRLATRFAAAERENGTWPPHGPFLHSPARVRDHLAAYFDMLVPKMLRPSPAVLAEYRAAAALLRDGTCRAEVTVLGRLFRVVRVEYVVRTGPDGPETPRPSDRDPDDHRSESGEFRCTGPADDDQ
;
A
#
# COMPACT_ATOMS: atom_id res chain seq x y z
N MET A 1 -1.72 -4.12 2.38
CA MET A 1 -2.79 -3.29 2.93
C MET A 1 -4.07 -3.82 2.32
N SER A 2 -4.94 -4.37 3.15
CA SER A 2 -6.29 -4.74 2.75
C SER A 2 -7.18 -3.49 2.63
N PRO A 3 -8.40 -3.61 2.05
CA PRO A 3 -9.39 -2.55 2.13
C PRO A 3 -9.69 -2.13 3.58
N GLN A 4 -9.76 -3.06 4.53
CA GLN A 4 -10.01 -2.74 5.94
C GLN A 4 -8.85 -2.01 6.60
N ASP A 5 -7.60 -2.40 6.34
CA ASP A 5 -6.43 -1.67 6.85
C ASP A 5 -6.49 -0.17 6.44
N ALA A 6 -7.01 0.11 5.24
CA ALA A 6 -7.18 1.47 4.74
C ALA A 6 -8.33 2.21 5.44
N ARG A 7 -9.48 1.54 5.68
CA ARG A 7 -10.59 2.09 6.48
C ARG A 7 -10.16 2.40 7.90
N ASP A 8 -9.46 1.47 8.56
CA ASP A 8 -8.96 1.63 9.92
C ASP A 8 -7.94 2.77 10.02
N SER A 9 -7.06 2.87 9.03
CA SER A 9 -6.10 3.98 8.95
C SER A 9 -6.80 5.33 8.79
N LEU A 10 -7.87 5.39 7.99
CA LEU A 10 -8.67 6.61 7.81
C LEU A 10 -9.50 6.94 9.07
N ALA A 11 -10.10 5.94 9.73
CA ALA A 11 -10.82 6.12 10.98
C ALA A 11 -9.90 6.62 12.09
N TRP A 12 -8.70 6.05 12.21
CA TRP A 12 -7.67 6.53 13.11
C TRP A 12 -7.30 7.99 12.80
N TRP A 13 -7.17 8.36 11.52
CA TRP A 13 -6.90 9.74 11.12
C TRP A 13 -8.04 10.69 11.51
N PHE A 14 -9.31 10.32 11.26
CA PHE A 14 -10.48 11.09 11.70
C PHE A 14 -10.50 11.29 13.22
N ARG A 15 -10.22 10.25 14.01
CA ARG A 15 -10.13 10.38 15.48
C ARG A 15 -9.05 11.38 15.90
N ASN A 16 -7.90 11.41 15.22
CA ASN A 16 -6.86 12.41 15.50
C ASN A 16 -7.28 13.82 15.10
N MET A 17 -7.93 13.98 13.95
CA MET A 17 -8.49 15.26 13.53
C MET A 17 -9.50 15.79 14.55
N ALA A 18 -10.44 14.96 14.98
CA ALA A 18 -11.43 15.31 16.00
C ALA A 18 -10.79 15.71 17.34
N ARG A 19 -9.73 15.00 17.76
CA ARG A 19 -9.06 15.22 19.05
C ARG A 19 -8.20 16.48 19.06
N PHE A 20 -7.43 16.72 18.00
CA PHE A 20 -6.34 17.68 18.02
C PHE A 20 -6.51 18.86 17.07
N HIS A 21 -7.39 18.78 16.08
CA HIS A 21 -7.42 19.74 14.97
C HIS A 21 -8.80 20.30 14.62
N ALA A 22 -9.90 19.70 15.09
CA ALA A 22 -11.26 20.15 14.81
C ALA A 22 -12.02 20.59 16.07
N THR A 23 -12.99 21.48 15.89
CA THR A 23 -13.88 21.99 16.95
C THR A 23 -15.34 21.98 16.48
N GLY A 24 -16.28 22.13 17.42
CA GLY A 24 -17.71 22.26 17.10
C GLY A 24 -18.26 21.10 16.26
N ALA A 25 -19.01 21.45 15.21
CA ALA A 25 -19.66 20.49 14.31
C ALA A 25 -18.64 19.62 13.55
N ASP A 26 -17.49 20.16 13.15
CA ASP A 26 -16.46 19.39 12.43
C ASP A 26 -15.87 18.29 13.32
N ARG A 27 -15.67 18.58 14.62
CA ARG A 27 -15.22 17.58 15.59
C ARG A 27 -16.22 16.42 15.71
N ALA A 28 -17.51 16.73 15.80
CA ALA A 28 -18.55 15.71 15.86
C ALA A 28 -18.59 14.88 14.57
N SER A 29 -18.52 15.55 13.42
CA SER A 29 -18.53 14.91 12.10
C SER A 29 -17.35 13.97 11.87
N PHE A 30 -16.15 14.31 12.35
CA PHE A 30 -15.01 13.38 12.28
C PHE A 30 -15.18 12.16 13.19
N PHE A 31 -15.76 12.30 14.38
CA PHE A 31 -16.03 11.14 15.24
C PHE A 31 -17.08 10.21 14.61
N GLU A 32 -18.18 10.76 14.11
CA GLU A 32 -19.22 10.01 13.40
C GLU A 32 -18.64 9.28 12.17
N GLY A 33 -17.84 9.98 11.36
CA GLY A 33 -17.18 9.37 10.21
C GLY A 33 -16.23 8.23 10.60
N ALA A 34 -15.57 8.31 11.76
CA ALA A 34 -14.69 7.25 12.24
C ALA A 34 -15.49 6.02 12.66
N GLU A 35 -16.61 6.21 13.34
CA GLU A 35 -17.52 5.12 13.72
C GLU A 35 -18.10 4.42 12.48
N LEU A 36 -18.47 5.19 11.45
CA LEU A 36 -18.96 4.63 10.18
C LEU A 36 -17.92 3.75 9.47
N LEU A 37 -16.64 4.13 9.48
CA LEU A 37 -15.55 3.35 8.87
C LEU A 37 -15.19 2.08 9.67
N GLU A 38 -15.35 2.13 11.00
CA GLU A 38 -15.07 0.99 11.88
C GLU A 38 -16.22 -0.02 11.91
N GLN A 39 -17.47 0.45 11.81
CA GLN A 39 -18.66 -0.40 11.87
C GLN A 39 -19.12 -0.87 10.49
N GLY A 40 -18.92 -0.04 9.46
CA GLY A 40 -19.34 -0.31 8.09
C GLY A 40 -18.14 -0.52 7.18
N HIS A 41 -18.24 -1.48 6.26
CA HIS A 41 -17.33 -1.59 5.12
C HIS A 41 -17.62 -0.49 4.08
N LEU A 42 -17.75 0.76 4.54
CA LEU A 42 -18.00 1.92 3.69
C LEU A 42 -16.69 2.37 3.07
N ASP A 43 -16.69 2.47 1.73
CA ASP A 43 -15.56 2.98 0.97
C ASP A 43 -15.67 4.48 0.68
N GLU A 44 -16.75 5.13 1.11
CA GLU A 44 -16.96 6.57 1.00
C GLU A 44 -17.64 7.10 2.26
N VAL A 45 -17.06 8.15 2.86
CA VAL A 45 -17.61 8.84 4.03
C VAL A 45 -17.43 10.34 3.86
N THR A 46 -18.45 11.11 4.23
CA THR A 46 -18.36 12.57 4.31
C THR A 46 -18.10 12.99 5.75
N ALA A 47 -17.03 13.75 5.99
CA ALA A 47 -16.69 14.31 7.29
C ALA A 47 -16.24 15.76 7.15
N ALA A 48 -16.72 16.66 8.02
CA ALA A 48 -16.43 18.09 8.00
C ALA A 48 -16.58 18.73 6.60
N GLY A 49 -17.68 18.39 5.91
CA GLY A 49 -18.00 18.89 4.57
C GLY A 49 -17.11 18.37 3.44
N ARG A 50 -16.29 17.34 3.68
CA ARG A 50 -15.36 16.75 2.71
C ARG A 50 -15.67 15.27 2.50
N VAL A 51 -15.61 14.83 1.25
CA VAL A 51 -15.75 13.41 0.88
C VAL A 51 -14.39 12.74 0.95
N PHE A 52 -14.32 11.61 1.67
CA PHE A 52 -13.15 10.74 1.76
C PHE A 52 -13.50 9.38 1.17
N ARG A 53 -12.58 8.81 0.39
CA ARG A 53 -12.77 7.51 -0.26
C ARG A 53 -11.62 6.56 0.04
N VAL A 54 -11.97 5.30 0.28
CA VAL A 54 -11.04 4.19 0.18
C VAL A 54 -10.97 3.79 -1.29
N ILE A 55 -9.75 3.81 -1.84
CA ILE A 55 -9.52 3.62 -3.28
C ILE A 55 -8.52 2.50 -3.50
N ARG A 56 -8.64 1.85 -4.65
CA ARG A 56 -7.65 0.87 -5.11
C ARG A 56 -6.49 1.59 -5.80
N ALA A 57 -5.27 1.29 -5.35
CA ALA A 57 -4.04 1.65 -6.04
C ALA A 57 -3.27 0.38 -6.43
N ASP A 58 -3.18 0.11 -7.73
CA ASP A 58 -2.38 -0.97 -8.27
C ASP A 58 -0.90 -0.60 -8.25
N ARG A 59 -0.04 -1.58 -7.94
CA ARG A 59 1.42 -1.41 -7.86
C ARG A 59 2.07 -2.15 -9.01
N PHE A 60 2.97 -1.47 -9.69
CA PHE A 60 3.69 -2.02 -10.83
C PHE A 60 5.18 -1.79 -10.69
N CYS A 61 5.94 -2.77 -11.13
CA CYS A 61 7.38 -2.65 -11.32
C CYS A 61 7.68 -2.99 -12.76
N ARG A 62 8.56 -2.21 -13.40
CA ARG A 62 9.03 -2.50 -14.75
C ARG A 62 10.11 -3.59 -14.67
N PHE A 63 10.10 -4.51 -15.62
CA PHE A 63 11.08 -5.59 -15.70
C PHE A 63 11.90 -5.48 -16.98
N GLY A 64 13.23 -5.57 -16.84
CA GLY A 64 14.17 -5.80 -17.93
C GLY A 64 14.72 -7.23 -17.89
N MET A 65 15.68 -7.52 -18.77
CA MET A 65 16.35 -8.83 -18.82
C MET A 65 17.02 -9.19 -17.48
N ASP A 66 17.54 -8.18 -16.78
CA ASP A 66 18.24 -8.36 -15.50
C ASP A 66 17.31 -8.30 -14.28
N GLY A 67 15.98 -8.28 -14.48
CA GLY A 67 14.97 -8.23 -13.42
C GLY A 67 14.32 -6.85 -13.25
N PRO A 68 13.80 -6.53 -12.05
CA PRO A 68 13.04 -5.32 -11.80
C PRO A 68 13.91 -4.05 -11.92
N GLU A 69 13.30 -2.96 -12.36
CA GLU A 69 13.93 -1.67 -12.60
C GLU A 69 14.51 -1.10 -11.29
N PRO A 70 15.81 -0.75 -11.23
CA PRO A 70 16.41 -0.05 -10.09
C PRO A 70 15.98 1.43 -10.05
N PRO A 71 16.29 2.19 -8.98
CA PRO A 71 16.12 3.64 -8.97
C PRO A 71 16.82 4.30 -10.15
N ARG A 72 16.17 5.31 -10.71
CA ARG A 72 16.72 6.13 -11.78
C ARG A 72 17.64 7.20 -11.19
N PRO A 73 18.61 7.72 -11.96
CA PRO A 73 19.42 8.87 -11.52
C PRO A 73 18.61 10.13 -11.17
N THR A 74 17.40 10.26 -11.71
CA THR A 74 16.48 11.38 -11.44
C THR A 74 15.62 11.18 -10.20
N ASP A 75 15.60 9.96 -9.63
CA ASP A 75 14.82 9.69 -8.43
C ASP A 75 15.52 10.33 -7.21
N PRO A 76 14.77 11.04 -6.33
CA PRO A 76 15.37 11.65 -5.15
C PRO A 76 15.79 10.57 -4.15
N ASP A 77 17.07 10.55 -3.81
CA ASP A 77 17.65 9.47 -2.98
C ASP A 77 17.29 9.59 -1.50
N ASP A 78 17.17 10.82 -0.97
CA ASP A 78 16.81 11.09 0.43
C ASP A 78 15.57 11.98 0.51
N LEU A 79 14.40 11.34 0.47
CA LEU A 79 13.15 11.96 0.91
C LEU A 79 12.82 11.46 2.31
N PRO A 80 12.36 12.34 3.22
CA PRO A 80 11.87 11.91 4.51
C PRO A 80 10.59 11.11 4.35
N GLU A 81 10.48 9.98 5.04
CA GLU A 81 9.19 9.31 5.22
C GLU A 81 8.25 10.26 6.00
N PRO A 82 7.05 10.57 5.47
CA PRO A 82 6.01 11.25 6.24
C PRO A 82 5.75 10.42 7.49
N ARG A 83 5.82 11.08 8.65
CA ARG A 83 5.45 10.44 9.90
C ARG A 83 3.93 10.42 10.01
N THR A 84 3.25 9.70 9.13
CA THR A 84 1.77 9.64 9.05
C THR A 84 1.13 9.31 10.40
N ARG A 85 1.76 8.45 11.20
CA ARG A 85 1.31 8.12 12.57
C ARG A 85 1.57 9.20 13.63
N ARG A 86 2.38 10.22 13.36
CA ARG A 86 2.74 11.30 14.33
C ARG A 86 2.41 12.71 13.85
N ASP A 87 2.03 12.87 12.58
CA ASP A 87 1.63 14.15 12.00
C ASP A 87 0.29 13.99 11.26
N PRO A 88 -0.84 14.14 11.98
CA PRO A 88 -2.17 14.08 11.39
C PRO A 88 -2.40 15.15 10.32
N ALA A 89 -1.63 16.24 10.31
CA ALA A 89 -1.77 17.29 9.30
C ALA A 89 -1.23 16.87 7.92
N ARG A 90 -0.40 15.82 7.86
CA ARG A 90 0.15 15.25 6.63
C ARG A 90 -0.53 13.93 6.31
N PHE A 91 -1.78 14.01 5.83
CA PHE A 91 -2.40 12.90 5.12
C PHE A 91 -1.62 12.68 3.81
N ASP A 92 -0.60 11.82 3.85
CA ASP A 92 0.40 11.66 2.79
C ASP A 92 -0.12 10.90 1.56
N HIS A 93 -1.37 10.44 1.60
CA HIS A 93 -2.02 9.86 0.43
C HIS A 93 -2.50 10.92 -0.58
N GLY A 94 -2.47 12.21 -0.21
CA GLY A 94 -2.57 13.34 -1.13
C GLY A 94 -3.89 13.43 -1.88
N LEU A 95 -4.11 14.57 -2.55
CA LEU A 95 -5.16 14.69 -3.55
C LEU A 95 -4.70 13.95 -4.81
N LEU A 96 -5.57 13.14 -5.40
CA LEU A 96 -5.29 12.54 -6.70
C LEU A 96 -5.18 13.66 -7.74
N PRO A 97 -4.07 13.75 -8.50
CA PRO A 97 -4.02 14.68 -9.62
C PRO A 97 -5.05 14.28 -10.69
N PRO A 98 -5.42 15.19 -11.61
CA PRO A 98 -6.37 14.88 -12.67
C PRO A 98 -5.96 13.63 -13.48
N ALA A 99 -6.94 12.78 -13.76
CA ALA A 99 -6.78 11.62 -14.63
C ALA A 99 -6.29 12.04 -16.00
N ARG A 100 -5.38 11.25 -16.60
CA ARG A 100 -4.94 11.44 -17.98
C ARG A 100 -5.24 10.18 -18.79
N PRO A 101 -5.71 10.30 -20.04
CA PRO A 101 -5.71 9.16 -20.94
C PRO A 101 -4.26 8.74 -21.19
N MET A 102 -3.92 7.49 -20.89
CA MET A 102 -2.58 6.96 -21.19
C MET A 102 -2.54 6.45 -22.63
N SER A 103 -1.39 6.61 -23.30
CA SER A 103 -1.18 6.07 -24.63
C SER A 103 0.21 5.43 -24.76
N GLY A 104 0.35 4.40 -25.60
CA GLY A 104 1.65 3.89 -26.03
C GLY A 104 2.45 3.14 -24.96
N ALA A 105 3.64 3.59 -24.57
CA ALA A 105 4.51 2.88 -23.62
C ALA A 105 4.18 3.16 -22.13
N GLU A 106 3.07 3.85 -21.87
CA GLU A 106 2.60 4.23 -20.54
C GLU A 106 1.58 3.23 -19.93
N LEU A 107 1.29 2.11 -20.60
CA LEU A 107 0.21 1.13 -20.32
C LEU A 107 0.33 0.34 -19.00
N VAL A 108 1.05 0.87 -18.02
CA VAL A 108 1.19 0.31 -16.69
C VAL A 108 -0.19 -0.01 -16.06
N GLY A 109 -1.28 0.66 -16.49
CA GLY A 109 -2.64 0.44 -16.01
C GLY A 109 -3.58 -0.42 -16.88
N GLU A 110 -3.13 -0.98 -18.02
CA GLU A 110 -3.98 -1.84 -18.88
C GLU A 110 -3.81 -3.33 -18.60
N HIS A 111 -2.93 -3.69 -17.66
CA HIS A 111 -2.64 -5.07 -17.34
C HIS A 111 -3.84 -5.76 -16.65
N VAL A 112 -4.28 -6.88 -17.22
CA VAL A 112 -5.21 -7.81 -16.57
C VAL A 112 -4.40 -8.96 -16.00
N PRO A 113 -4.34 -9.14 -14.67
CA PRO A 113 -3.67 -10.28 -14.06
C PRO A 113 -4.28 -11.59 -14.57
N GLY A 114 -3.44 -12.59 -14.81
CA GLY A 114 -3.87 -13.92 -15.24
C GLY A 114 -2.77 -14.97 -15.08
N GLY A 115 -3.11 -16.23 -15.36
CA GLY A 115 -2.20 -17.37 -15.26
C GLY A 115 -2.51 -18.33 -14.11
N PRO A 116 -1.74 -19.43 -13.97
CA PRO A 116 -2.09 -20.55 -13.08
C PRO A 116 -2.21 -20.22 -11.58
N GLY A 117 -1.67 -19.08 -11.12
CA GLY A 117 -1.73 -18.63 -9.73
C GLY A 117 -2.71 -17.47 -9.47
N VAL A 118 -3.43 -17.01 -10.48
CA VAL A 118 -4.35 -15.87 -10.36
C VAL A 118 -5.79 -16.38 -10.34
N PRO A 119 -6.55 -16.16 -9.25
CA PRO A 119 -7.95 -16.52 -9.20
C PRO A 119 -8.79 -15.84 -10.30
N ALA A 120 -9.79 -16.54 -10.82
CA ALA A 120 -10.58 -16.08 -11.97
C ALA A 120 -11.35 -14.78 -11.67
N GLU A 121 -11.79 -14.60 -10.42
CA GLU A 121 -12.44 -13.40 -9.92
C GLU A 121 -11.55 -12.16 -10.01
N VAL A 122 -10.24 -12.28 -9.71
CA VAL A 122 -9.28 -11.18 -9.83
C VAL A 122 -9.16 -10.74 -11.29
N THR A 123 -9.10 -11.70 -12.20
CA THR A 123 -9.04 -11.45 -13.66
C THR A 123 -10.32 -10.75 -14.13
N ARG A 124 -11.48 -11.24 -13.70
CA ARG A 124 -12.80 -10.67 -14.05
C ARG A 124 -12.95 -9.25 -13.53
N ASP A 125 -12.60 -9.00 -12.28
CA ASP A 125 -12.72 -7.68 -11.66
C ASP A 125 -11.77 -6.67 -12.32
N ALA A 126 -10.54 -7.09 -12.67
CA ALA A 126 -9.61 -6.27 -13.43
C ALA A 126 -10.14 -5.91 -14.83
N ARG A 127 -10.79 -6.85 -15.55
CA ARG A 127 -11.44 -6.56 -16.85
C ARG A 127 -12.61 -5.58 -16.70
N ARG A 128 -13.44 -5.76 -15.67
CA ARG A 128 -14.54 -4.82 -15.38
C ARG A 128 -13.98 -3.43 -15.11
N ALA A 129 -12.92 -3.32 -14.30
CA ALA A 129 -12.28 -2.06 -13.97
C ALA A 129 -11.75 -1.31 -15.19
N LEU A 130 -11.19 -2.02 -16.17
CA LEU A 130 -10.76 -1.43 -17.44
C LEU A 130 -11.91 -0.74 -18.19
N ALA A 131 -13.11 -1.31 -18.15
CA ALA A 131 -14.29 -0.77 -18.81
C ALA A 131 -14.95 0.37 -18.01
N THR A 132 -15.07 0.23 -16.69
CA THR A 132 -15.81 1.20 -15.84
C THR A 132 -14.96 2.39 -15.42
N HIS A 133 -13.65 2.23 -15.32
CA HIS A 133 -12.73 3.26 -14.86
C HIS A 133 -11.61 3.46 -15.87
N PRO A 134 -11.85 3.84 -17.14
CA PRO A 134 -10.82 3.82 -18.18
C PRO A 134 -9.64 4.75 -17.90
N GLY A 135 -9.86 5.88 -17.21
CA GLY A 135 -8.84 6.86 -16.88
C GLY A 135 -7.80 6.35 -15.89
N VAL A 136 -6.59 6.91 -15.95
CA VAL A 136 -5.48 6.51 -15.08
C VAL A 136 -4.80 7.71 -14.45
N VAL A 137 -4.51 7.59 -13.15
CA VAL A 137 -3.73 8.53 -12.35
C VAL A 137 -2.48 7.82 -11.86
N ARG A 138 -1.31 8.39 -12.14
CA ARG A 138 -0.02 7.92 -11.61
C ARG A 138 0.31 8.69 -10.34
N LEU A 139 0.56 7.97 -9.26
CA LEU A 139 1.01 8.56 -8.00
C LEU A 139 2.54 8.67 -7.96
N ALA A 140 3.04 9.36 -6.94
CA ALA A 140 4.46 9.47 -6.68
C ALA A 140 5.09 8.06 -6.59
N THR A 141 6.26 7.91 -7.21
CA THR A 141 7.02 6.66 -7.21
C THR A 141 7.42 6.29 -5.78
N ARG A 142 7.39 4.98 -5.49
CA ARG A 142 7.90 4.40 -4.25
C ARG A 142 9.02 3.42 -4.57
N PHE A 143 9.73 3.02 -3.54
CA PHE A 143 10.85 2.10 -3.62
C PHE A 143 10.67 0.97 -2.61
N ALA A 144 11.09 -0.23 -2.96
CA ALA A 144 11.12 -1.37 -2.04
C ALA A 144 12.42 -2.14 -2.21
N ALA A 145 12.78 -3.01 -1.27
CA ALA A 145 13.77 -4.04 -1.57
C ALA A 145 13.05 -5.19 -2.27
N ALA A 146 13.75 -5.92 -3.14
CA ALA A 146 13.31 -7.20 -3.67
C ALA A 146 14.47 -8.19 -3.61
N GLU A 147 14.20 -9.42 -3.22
CA GLU A 147 15.20 -10.48 -3.20
C GLU A 147 15.03 -11.36 -4.43
N ARG A 148 16.14 -11.72 -5.08
CA ARG A 148 16.10 -12.68 -6.19
C ARG A 148 16.00 -14.10 -5.66
N GLU A 149 14.86 -14.75 -5.89
CA GLU A 149 14.57 -16.11 -5.44
C GLU A 149 13.99 -16.94 -6.60
N ASN A 150 14.67 -18.03 -6.99
CA ASN A 150 14.20 -18.96 -8.03
C ASN A 150 13.78 -18.29 -9.35
N GLY A 151 14.50 -17.24 -9.76
CA GLY A 151 14.18 -16.45 -10.97
C GLY A 151 13.06 -15.42 -10.78
N THR A 152 12.46 -15.34 -9.60
CA THR A 152 11.46 -14.34 -9.21
C THR A 152 12.08 -13.24 -8.34
N TRP A 153 11.34 -12.14 -8.16
CA TRP A 153 11.77 -10.98 -7.38
C TRP A 153 10.67 -10.55 -6.40
N PRO A 154 10.34 -11.37 -5.39
CA PRO A 154 9.39 -10.98 -4.36
C PRO A 154 9.84 -9.68 -3.67
N PRO A 155 8.91 -8.73 -3.45
CA PRO A 155 9.20 -7.56 -2.64
C PRO A 155 9.50 -7.96 -1.19
N HIS A 156 10.50 -7.32 -0.61
CA HIS A 156 10.98 -7.53 0.75
C HIS A 156 10.77 -6.23 1.56
N GLY A 157 9.84 -6.27 2.50
CA GLY A 157 9.55 -5.15 3.41
C GLY A 157 8.59 -4.09 2.82
N PRO A 158 8.58 -2.88 3.39
CA PRO A 158 7.64 -1.82 3.04
C PRO A 158 8.03 -1.09 1.73
N PHE A 159 7.07 -0.33 1.21
CA PHE A 159 7.26 0.57 0.08
C PHE A 159 7.49 1.99 0.63
N LEU A 160 8.67 2.53 0.37
CA LEU A 160 9.21 3.76 0.97
C LEU A 160 9.32 4.87 -0.08
N HIS A 161 9.43 6.12 0.35
CA HIS A 161 9.51 7.30 -0.50
C HIS A 161 10.85 7.48 -1.20
N SER A 162 11.93 6.88 -0.67
CA SER A 162 13.26 7.05 -1.26
C SER A 162 14.11 5.78 -1.21
N PRO A 163 15.04 5.62 -2.17
CA PRO A 163 16.01 4.52 -2.16
C PRO A 163 16.86 4.48 -0.88
N ALA A 164 17.29 5.62 -0.34
CA ALA A 164 18.05 5.63 0.92
C ALA A 164 17.26 5.01 2.08
N ARG A 165 15.95 5.27 2.18
CA ARG A 165 15.09 4.67 3.20
C ARG A 165 14.96 3.16 3.04
N VAL A 166 14.96 2.66 1.80
CA VAL A 166 15.00 1.21 1.53
C VAL A 166 16.32 0.61 1.98
N ARG A 167 17.46 1.26 1.70
CA ARG A 167 18.78 0.79 2.15
C ARG A 167 18.86 0.77 3.68
N ASP A 168 18.38 1.81 4.35
CA ASP A 168 18.29 1.86 5.81
C ASP A 168 17.43 0.71 6.37
N HIS A 169 16.27 0.46 5.76
CA HIS A 169 15.37 -0.63 6.15
C HIS A 169 16.03 -2.00 5.98
N LEU A 170 16.70 -2.24 4.85
CA LEU A 170 17.36 -3.51 4.58
C LEU A 170 18.56 -3.73 5.51
N ALA A 171 19.34 -2.67 5.79
CA ALA A 171 20.43 -2.73 6.77
C ALA A 171 19.90 -3.01 8.18
N ALA A 172 18.78 -2.38 8.57
CA ALA A 172 18.10 -2.67 9.84
C ALA A 172 17.57 -4.11 9.92
N TYR A 173 17.06 -4.67 8.81
CA TYR A 173 16.67 -6.08 8.72
C TYR A 173 17.88 -7.01 8.98
N PHE A 174 19.03 -6.74 8.34
CA PHE A 174 20.26 -7.51 8.55
C PHE A 174 20.78 -7.43 9.99
N ASP A 175 20.71 -6.26 10.63
CA ASP A 175 21.23 -6.07 11.99
C ASP A 175 20.29 -6.57 13.09
N MET A 176 18.98 -6.50 12.88
CA MET A 176 18.00 -6.72 13.95
C MET A 176 17.15 -7.96 13.75
N LEU A 177 16.70 -8.25 12.53
CA LEU A 177 15.73 -9.32 12.26
C LEU A 177 16.44 -10.63 11.96
N VAL A 178 17.47 -10.62 11.11
CA VAL A 178 18.26 -11.82 10.81
C VAL A 178 18.81 -12.51 12.08
N PRO A 179 19.45 -11.81 13.05
CA PRO A 179 19.96 -12.47 14.25
C PRO A 179 18.85 -13.10 15.10
N LYS A 180 17.68 -12.45 15.17
CA LYS A 180 16.55 -12.90 15.98
C LYS A 180 15.82 -14.09 15.36
N MET A 181 15.59 -14.04 14.05
CA MET A 181 14.78 -15.02 13.33
C MET A 181 15.60 -16.26 12.93
N LEU A 182 16.81 -16.07 12.41
CA LEU A 182 17.60 -17.16 11.84
C LEU A 182 18.64 -17.72 12.80
N ARG A 183 18.93 -17.02 13.91
CA ARG A 183 19.98 -17.37 14.89
C ARG A 183 21.26 -17.91 14.24
N PRO A 184 21.84 -17.15 13.29
CA PRO A 184 22.96 -17.63 12.49
C PRO A 184 24.23 -17.81 13.31
N SER A 185 25.19 -18.56 12.77
CA SER A 185 26.53 -18.61 13.33
C SER A 185 27.19 -17.22 13.33
N PRO A 186 28.19 -16.96 14.21
CA PRO A 186 28.88 -15.68 14.23
C PRO A 186 29.49 -15.27 12.89
N ALA A 187 30.00 -16.23 12.11
CA ALA A 187 30.55 -15.98 10.78
C ALA A 187 29.47 -15.49 9.79
N VAL A 188 28.32 -16.16 9.76
CA VAL A 188 27.18 -15.76 8.92
C VAL A 188 26.65 -14.39 9.34
N LEU A 189 26.60 -14.09 10.65
CA LEU A 189 26.19 -12.78 11.13
C LEU A 189 27.17 -11.67 10.74
N ALA A 190 28.47 -11.95 10.70
CA ALA A 190 29.48 -10.98 10.27
C ALA A 190 29.26 -10.56 8.80
N GLU A 191 28.90 -11.49 7.92
CA GLU A 191 28.57 -11.20 6.52
C GLU A 191 27.35 -10.27 6.38
N TYR A 192 26.28 -10.52 7.15
CA TYR A 192 25.11 -9.64 7.17
C TYR A 192 25.44 -8.24 7.69
N ARG A 193 26.29 -8.12 8.71
CA ARG A 193 26.75 -6.82 9.23
C ARG A 193 27.62 -6.07 8.23
N ALA A 194 28.49 -6.78 7.50
CA ALA A 194 29.28 -6.19 6.42
C ALA A 194 28.37 -5.66 5.30
N ALA A 195 27.36 -6.43 4.89
CA ALA A 195 26.36 -5.98 3.92
C ALA A 195 25.56 -4.77 4.43
N ALA A 196 25.18 -4.73 5.71
CA ALA A 196 24.51 -3.58 6.31
C ALA A 196 25.40 -2.32 6.31
N ALA A 197 26.71 -2.47 6.54
CA ALA A 197 27.65 -1.37 6.46
C ALA A 197 27.77 -0.81 5.03
N LEU A 198 27.80 -1.68 4.02
CA LEU A 198 27.77 -1.26 2.61
C LEU A 198 26.50 -0.46 2.27
N LEU A 199 25.35 -0.84 2.82
CA LEU A 199 24.11 -0.09 2.57
C LEU A 199 24.11 1.31 3.18
N ARG A 200 24.96 1.57 4.19
CA ARG A 200 25.00 2.82 4.97
C ARG A 200 26.22 3.70 4.68
N ASP A 201 27.12 3.33 3.77
CA ASP A 201 28.36 4.08 3.53
C ASP A 201 28.17 5.38 2.71
N GLY A 202 26.93 5.74 2.39
CA GLY A 202 26.58 6.93 1.61
C GLY A 202 26.55 6.71 0.09
N THR A 203 26.92 5.53 -0.40
CA THR A 203 26.81 5.22 -1.84
C THR A 203 25.37 4.87 -2.21
N CYS A 204 24.89 5.41 -3.34
CA CYS A 204 23.58 5.09 -3.92
C CYS A 204 23.54 3.68 -4.55
N ARG A 205 23.87 2.64 -3.79
CA ARG A 205 23.84 1.26 -4.29
C ARG A 205 22.40 0.82 -4.56
N ALA A 206 22.15 0.35 -5.77
CA ALA A 206 20.90 -0.29 -6.11
C ALA A 206 20.84 -1.76 -5.64
N GLU A 207 21.99 -2.38 -5.37
CA GLU A 207 22.08 -3.82 -5.09
C GLU A 207 23.06 -4.14 -3.97
N VAL A 208 22.80 -5.24 -3.27
CA VAL A 208 23.71 -5.87 -2.31
C VAL A 208 23.56 -7.38 -2.38
N THR A 209 24.67 -8.10 -2.34
CA THR A 209 24.68 -9.56 -2.23
C THR A 209 25.21 -9.97 -0.86
N VAL A 210 24.50 -10.87 -0.18
CA VAL A 210 24.95 -11.46 1.09
C VAL A 210 24.69 -12.96 1.04
N LEU A 211 25.74 -13.76 1.23
CA LEU A 211 25.66 -15.23 1.25
C LEU A 211 24.96 -15.81 0.00
N GLY A 212 25.23 -15.23 -1.18
CA GLY A 212 24.64 -15.63 -2.46
C GLY A 212 23.21 -15.12 -2.70
N ARG A 213 22.60 -14.43 -1.73
CA ARG A 213 21.27 -13.81 -1.85
C ARG A 213 21.42 -12.39 -2.39
N LEU A 214 20.82 -12.12 -3.54
CA LEU A 214 20.86 -10.81 -4.19
C LEU A 214 19.62 -10.00 -3.80
N PHE A 215 19.84 -8.85 -3.16
CA PHE A 215 18.81 -7.86 -2.88
C PHE A 215 18.98 -6.67 -3.81
N ARG A 216 17.89 -6.18 -4.38
CA ARG A 216 17.85 -4.97 -5.20
C ARG A 216 16.84 -3.97 -4.62
N VAL A 217 17.20 -2.70 -4.58
CA VAL A 217 16.24 -1.60 -4.44
C VAL A 217 15.50 -1.47 -5.76
N VAL A 218 14.17 -1.61 -5.74
CA VAL A 218 13.33 -1.61 -6.94
C VAL A 218 12.43 -0.39 -6.96
N ARG A 219 12.23 0.17 -8.16
CA ARG A 219 11.32 1.27 -8.43
C ARG A 219 9.90 0.76 -8.63
N VAL A 220 8.94 1.33 -7.91
CA VAL A 220 7.53 0.88 -7.90
C VAL A 220 6.62 2.05 -8.23
N GLU A 221 5.81 1.87 -9.26
CA GLU A 221 4.81 2.83 -9.73
C GLU A 221 3.45 2.47 -9.15
N TYR A 222 2.74 3.47 -8.64
CA TYR A 222 1.39 3.32 -8.12
C TYR A 222 0.41 3.95 -9.11
N VAL A 223 -0.65 3.22 -9.40
CA VAL A 223 -1.62 3.56 -10.43
C VAL A 223 -3.02 3.45 -9.83
N VAL A 224 -3.79 4.53 -9.96
CA VAL A 224 -5.21 4.56 -9.58
C VAL A 224 -6.04 4.65 -10.85
N ARG A 225 -7.01 3.75 -11.00
CA ARG A 225 -7.98 3.81 -12.09
C ARG A 225 -9.10 4.78 -11.71
N THR A 226 -9.64 5.49 -12.70
CA THR A 226 -10.71 6.47 -12.49
C THR A 226 -11.73 6.43 -13.64
N GLY A 227 -13.01 6.48 -13.27
CA GLY A 227 -14.15 6.58 -14.16
C GLY A 227 -14.88 7.90 -13.98
N PRO A 228 -16.05 8.06 -14.62
CA PRO A 228 -16.91 9.24 -14.50
C PRO A 228 -17.28 9.56 -13.04
N ASP A 229 -17.46 8.52 -12.21
CA ASP A 229 -17.85 8.67 -10.81
C ASP A 229 -16.65 8.86 -9.86
N GLY A 230 -15.42 8.93 -10.39
CA GLY A 230 -14.19 9.15 -9.63
C GLY A 230 -13.26 7.93 -9.59
N PRO A 231 -12.35 7.82 -8.59
CA PRO A 231 -11.40 6.71 -8.48
C PRO A 231 -12.07 5.39 -8.15
N GLU A 232 -11.47 4.30 -8.64
CA GLU A 232 -11.90 2.93 -8.40
C GLU A 232 -11.83 2.60 -6.89
N THR A 233 -12.94 2.12 -6.33
CA THR A 233 -13.02 1.59 -4.95
C THR A 233 -12.43 0.17 -4.88
N PRO A 234 -12.19 -0.40 -3.69
CA PRO A 234 -11.84 -1.81 -3.54
C PRO A 234 -12.70 -2.74 -4.40
N ARG A 235 -12.05 -3.73 -5.04
CA ARG A 235 -12.75 -4.76 -5.82
C ARG A 235 -13.30 -5.83 -4.87
N PRO A 236 -14.39 -6.52 -5.24
CA PRO A 236 -14.85 -7.70 -4.51
C PRO A 236 -13.76 -8.77 -4.32
N SER A 237 -12.84 -8.91 -5.28
CA SER A 237 -11.69 -9.82 -5.16
C SER A 237 -10.59 -9.37 -4.19
N ASP A 238 -10.64 -8.13 -3.70
CA ASP A 238 -9.62 -7.58 -2.80
C ASP A 238 -9.84 -8.14 -1.41
N ARG A 239 -9.11 -9.23 -1.13
CA ARG A 239 -9.24 -9.95 0.13
C ARG A 239 -9.05 -9.03 1.33
N ASP A 240 -10.01 -9.13 2.21
CA ASP A 240 -9.94 -8.57 3.55
C ASP A 240 -9.64 -9.73 4.52
N PRO A 241 -8.50 -9.70 5.23
CA PRO A 241 -8.15 -10.79 6.15
C PRO A 241 -9.18 -10.98 7.27
N ASP A 242 -9.96 -9.94 7.59
CA ASP A 242 -11.01 -9.99 8.61
C ASP A 242 -12.40 -10.36 8.05
N ASP A 243 -12.52 -10.64 6.75
CA ASP A 243 -13.76 -11.14 6.13
C ASP A 243 -13.96 -12.62 6.45
N HIS A 244 -14.19 -12.91 7.73
CA HIS A 244 -14.78 -14.15 8.19
C HIS A 244 -16.29 -14.11 7.93
N ARG A 245 -16.70 -14.05 6.66
CA ARG A 245 -18.07 -14.44 6.33
C ARG A 245 -18.20 -15.95 6.49
N SER A 246 -18.77 -16.32 7.62
CA SER A 246 -19.64 -17.48 7.75
C SER A 246 -20.51 -17.55 6.50
N GLU A 247 -20.42 -18.65 5.76
CA GLU A 247 -21.43 -19.08 4.80
C GLU A 247 -22.72 -19.42 5.56
N SER A 248 -23.41 -18.40 6.05
CA SER A 248 -24.76 -18.54 6.59
C SER A 248 -25.42 -17.17 6.59
N GLY A 249 -26.02 -16.87 5.44
CA GLY A 249 -26.99 -15.79 5.33
C GLY A 249 -28.18 -16.09 6.22
N GLU A 250 -28.19 -15.54 7.43
CA GLU A 250 -29.41 -15.25 8.17
C GLU A 250 -29.32 -13.82 8.68
N PHE A 251 -29.92 -12.91 7.91
CA PHE A 251 -30.41 -11.65 8.43
C PHE A 251 -31.48 -11.98 9.49
N ARG A 252 -31.13 -11.89 10.78
CA ARG A 252 -32.14 -11.73 11.81
C ARG A 252 -32.48 -10.25 11.92
N CYS A 253 -33.50 -9.85 11.16
CA CYS A 253 -34.34 -8.75 11.57
C CYS A 253 -35.02 -9.15 12.89
N THR A 254 -34.61 -8.54 13.99
CA THR A 254 -35.47 -8.41 15.16
C THR A 254 -35.71 -6.93 15.38
N GLY A 255 -36.84 -6.45 14.83
CA GLY A 255 -37.45 -5.21 15.27
C GLY A 255 -37.90 -5.34 16.74
N PRO A 256 -38.19 -4.21 17.39
CA PRO A 256 -38.54 -4.20 18.80
C PRO A 256 -39.92 -4.85 18.96
N ALA A 257 -40.02 -5.83 19.86
CA ALA A 257 -41.30 -6.22 20.41
C ALA A 257 -41.46 -5.42 21.72
N ASP A 258 -42.55 -4.66 21.75
CA ASP A 258 -43.03 -3.85 22.86
C ASP A 258 -43.21 -4.65 24.16
N ASP A 259 -43.19 -3.88 25.25
CA ASP A 259 -43.78 -4.07 26.59
C ASP A 259 -44.77 -5.24 26.76
N ASP A 260 -44.58 -6.05 27.81
CA ASP A 260 -45.44 -6.01 29.00
C ASP A 260 -45.04 -7.06 30.07
N GLN A 261 -45.12 -6.59 31.34
CA GLN A 261 -45.01 -7.27 32.65
C GLN A 261 -43.64 -7.51 33.27
#